data_AF-A0A955F4X9-F1
#
_entry.id   AF-A0A955F4X9-F1
#
_cell.length_a   1.000
_cell.length_b   1.000
_cell.length_c   1.000
_cell.angle_alpha   90.00
_cell.angle_beta   90.00
_cell.angle_gamma   90.00
#
_symmetry.space_group_name_H-M   'P 1'
#
loop_
_entity.id
_entity.type
_entity.pdbx_description
1 polymer ?
#
loop_
_entity_poly.entity_id
_entity_poly.type
_entity_poly.pdbx_seq_one_letter_code
_entity_poly.pdbx_strand_id
1 'polypeptide(L)' 'MDSKDLIGHDLTADEREVMAINERIRALAAKPDLAPCMAANLSFAAASLAQIITDLGLDWGHPDL' A
#
# COMPACT_ATOMS: atom_id res chain seq x y z
N MET A 1 -6.39 -6.81 7.07
CA MET A 1 -6.87 -6.15 5.84
C MET A 1 -8.32 -6.49 5.68
N ASP A 2 -9.17 -5.46 5.66
CA ASP A 2 -10.57 -5.63 5.33
C ASP A 2 -10.70 -6.21 3.91
N SER A 3 -11.64 -7.13 3.68
CA SER A 3 -11.81 -7.78 2.37
C SER A 3 -12.66 -6.95 1.42
N LYS A 4 -12.94 -5.70 1.78
CA LYS A 4 -13.84 -4.79 1.10
C LYS A 4 -13.18 -3.46 0.77
N ASP A 5 -13.69 -2.83 -0.29
CA ASP A 5 -13.40 -1.43 -0.61
C ASP A 5 -14.10 -0.48 0.38
N LEU A 6 -13.83 0.83 0.26
CA LEU A 6 -14.39 1.86 1.14
C LEU A 6 -15.90 2.06 0.98
N ILE A 7 -16.55 1.43 0.00
CA ILE A 7 -18.01 1.49 -0.24
C ILE A 7 -18.70 0.13 -0.01
N GLY A 8 -17.97 -0.88 0.45
CA GLY A 8 -18.49 -2.18 0.91
C GLY A 8 -18.51 -3.30 -0.13
N HIS A 9 -17.93 -3.13 -1.31
CA HIS A 9 -17.78 -4.21 -2.29
C HIS A 9 -16.61 -5.11 -1.93
N ASP A 10 -16.73 -6.40 -2.27
CA ASP A 10 -15.61 -7.32 -2.11
C ASP A 10 -14.50 -6.98 -3.09
N LEU A 11 -13.26 -7.02 -2.60
CA LEU A 11 -12.11 -6.72 -3.44
C LEU A 11 -12.00 -7.71 -4.61
N THR A 12 -11.56 -7.22 -5.76
CA THR A 12 -11.15 -8.06 -6.88
C THR A 12 -9.81 -8.74 -6.59
N ALA A 13 -9.42 -9.70 -7.45
CA ALA A 13 -8.08 -10.31 -7.34
C ALA A 13 -6.97 -9.28 -7.54
N ASP A 14 -7.16 -8.36 -8.48
CA ASP A 14 -6.19 -7.33 -8.81
C ASP A 14 -6.08 -6.28 -7.69
N GLU A 15 -7.19 -5.86 -7.10
CA GLU A 15 -7.19 -4.94 -5.94
C GLU A 15 -6.49 -5.54 -4.73
N ARG A 16 -6.70 -6.84 -4.45
CA ARG A 16 -5.95 -7.55 -3.41
C ARG A 16 -4.46 -7.57 -3.69
N GLU A 17 -4.05 -7.79 -4.93
CA GLU A 17 -2.64 -7.79 -5.31
C GLU A 17 -2.01 -6.40 -5.12
N VAL A 18 -2.70 -5.34 -5.55
CA VAL A 18 -2.28 -3.94 -5.32
C VAL A 18 -2.08 -3.66 -3.83
N MET A 19 -3.04 -4.06 -2.99
CA MET A 19 -2.97 -3.91 -1.54
C MET A 19 -1.78 -4.68 -0.95
N ALA A 20 -1.56 -5.92 -1.38
CA ALA A 20 -0.44 -6.75 -0.92
C ALA A 20 0.93 -6.16 -1.32
N ILE A 21 1.04 -5.57 -2.51
CA ILE A 21 2.26 -4.87 -2.96
C ILE A 21 2.52 -3.63 -2.08
N ASN A 22 1.49 -2.82 -1.82
CA ASN A 22 1.62 -1.64 -0.96
C ASN A 22 2.08 -2.02 0.46
N GLU A 23 1.48 -3.05 1.06
CA GLU A 23 1.89 -3.56 2.38
C GLU A 23 3.35 -3.99 2.40
N ARG A 24 3.79 -4.77 1.41
CA ARG A 24 5.18 -5.25 1.32
C ARG A 24 6.18 -4.12 1.15
N ILE A 25 5.87 -3.10 0.34
CA ILE A 25 6.72 -1.92 0.15
C ILE A 25 6.83 -1.13 1.46
N ARG A 26 5.70 -0.87 2.13
CA ARG A 26 5.69 -0.15 3.42
C ARG A 26 6.45 -0.91 4.49
N ALA A 27 6.26 -2.23 4.59
CA ALA A 27 6.99 -3.08 5.53
C ALA A 27 8.50 -3.10 5.25
N LEU A 28 8.91 -3.11 3.97
CA LEU A 28 10.32 -3.04 3.61
C LEU A 28 10.91 -1.66 3.91
N ALA A 29 10.17 -0.58 3.63
CA ALA A 29 10.59 0.79 3.91
C ALA A 29 10.73 1.08 5.42
N ALA A 30 10.01 0.36 6.26
CA ALA A 30 10.07 0.49 7.71
C ALA A 30 11.25 -0.27 8.37
N LYS A 31 12.04 -1.05 7.61
CA LYS A 31 13.17 -1.77 8.19
C LYS A 31 14.28 -0.82 8.64
N PRO A 32 14.93 -1.09 9.79
CA PRO A 32 16.15 -0.38 10.16
C PRO A 32 17.27 -0.69 9.15
N ASP A 33 18.25 0.23 9.07
CA ASP A 33 19.49 0.06 8.30
C ASP A 33 19.30 -0.15 6.78
N LEU A 34 18.20 0.34 6.22
CA LEU A 34 18.00 0.34 4.77
C LEU A 34 18.98 1.31 4.09
N ALA A 35 19.56 0.89 2.96
CA ALA A 35 20.38 1.79 2.16
C ALA A 35 19.57 3.05 1.79
N PRO A 36 20.13 4.27 1.90
CA PRO A 36 19.36 5.51 1.68
C PRO A 36 18.65 5.57 0.32
N CYS A 37 19.29 5.04 -0.72
CA CYS A 37 18.69 4.97 -2.05
C CYS A 37 17.48 4.03 -2.09
N MET A 38 17.48 2.93 -1.34
CA MET A 38 16.33 2.03 -1.26
C MET A 38 15.18 2.68 -0.50
N ALA A 39 15.47 3.37 0.61
CA ALA A 39 14.43 4.03 1.42
C ALA A 39 13.68 5.10 0.62
N ALA A 40 14.44 5.93 -0.14
CA ALA A 40 13.86 6.93 -1.02
C ALA A 40 12.98 6.28 -2.11
N ASN A 41 13.50 5.27 -2.82
CA ASN A 41 12.76 4.64 -3.92
C ASN A 41 11.52 3.86 -3.45
N LEU A 42 11.57 3.22 -2.28
CA LEU A 42 10.39 2.58 -1.70
C LEU A 42 9.33 3.59 -1.27
N SER A 43 9.74 4.75 -0.75
CA SER A 43 8.82 5.85 -0.45
C SER A 43 8.14 6.37 -1.71
N PHE A 44 8.89 6.54 -2.81
CA PHE A 44 8.32 6.91 -4.10
C PHE A 44 7.36 5.86 -4.64
N ALA A 45 7.74 4.58 -4.58
CA ALA A 45 6.88 3.48 -5.03
C ALA A 45 5.57 3.42 -4.23
N ALA A 46 5.62 3.61 -2.90
CA ALA A 46 4.44 3.72 -2.07
C ALA A 46 3.56 4.90 -2.52
N ALA A 47 4.13 6.10 -2.70
CA ALA A 47 3.38 7.26 -3.17
C ALA A 47 2.68 7.02 -4.53
N SER A 48 3.32 6.33 -5.47
CA SER A 48 2.70 5.96 -6.74
C SER A 48 1.52 4.99 -6.57
N LEU A 49 1.63 4.02 -5.65
CA LEU A 49 0.53 3.10 -5.33
C LEU A 49 -0.63 3.80 -4.60
N ALA A 50 -0.35 4.88 -3.85
CA ALA A 50 -1.37 5.67 -3.17
C ALA A 50 -2.41 6.23 -4.13
N GLN A 51 -1.95 6.63 -5.32
CA GLN A 51 -2.85 7.10 -6.35
C GLN A 51 -3.81 6.00 -6.81
N ILE A 52 -3.29 4.80 -7.10
CA ILE A 52 -4.10 3.66 -7.55
C ILE A 52 -5.11 3.26 -6.47
N ILE A 53 -4.67 3.15 -5.21
CA ILE A 53 -5.54 2.79 -4.09
C ILE A 53 -6.65 3.83 -3.92
N THR A 54 -6.32 5.13 -4.00
CA THR A 54 -7.31 6.20 -3.88
C THR A 54 -8.32 6.16 -5.03
N ASP A 55 -7.84 6.02 -6.27
CA ASP A 55 -8.69 6.00 -7.46
C ASP A 55 -9.64 4.80 -7.50
N LEU A 56 -9.21 3.66 -6.94
CA LEU A 56 -10.02 2.45 -6.80
C LEU A 56 -10.90 2.44 -5.53
N GLY A 57 -10.85 3.49 -4.70
CA GLY A 57 -11.62 3.54 -3.46
C GLY A 57 -11.22 2.47 -2.44
N LEU A 58 -9.95 2.08 -2.41
CA LEU A 58 -9.41 1.09 -1.49
C LEU A 58 -8.94 1.74 -0.19
N ASP A 59 -8.95 0.99 0.92
CA ASP A 59 -8.36 1.46 2.17
C ASP A 59 -6.83 1.46 2.05
N TRP A 60 -6.22 2.65 2.12
CA TRP A 60 -4.77 2.83 2.12
C TRP A 60 -4.07 2.17 3.32
N GLY A 61 -4.83 1.79 4.34
CA GLY A 61 -4.34 1.26 5.59
C GLY A 61 -3.71 2.40 6.37
N HIS A 62 -4.54 3.10 7.16
CA HIS A 62 -3.99 3.95 8.21
C HIS A 62 -3.03 3.10 9.06
N PRO A 63 -1.80 3.57 9.36
CA PRO A 63 -1.12 3.01 10.51
C PRO A 63 -2.08 3.22 11.68
N ASP A 64 -2.53 2.14 12.32
CA ASP A 64 -3.32 2.25 13.54
C ASP A 64 -2.60 3.26 14.45
N LEU A 65 -3.28 4.38 14.72
CA LEU A 65 -2.78 5.45 15.59
C LEU A 65 -2.64 4.94 17.03
#